data_AF-A0A1B6FRT6-F1
#
_entry.id   AF-A0A1B6FRT6-F1
#
_cell.length_a   1.000
_cell.length_b   1.000
_cell.length_c   1.000
_cell.angle_alpha   90.00
_cell.angle_beta   90.00
_cell.angle_gamma   90.00
#
_symmetry.space_group_name_H-M   'P 1'
#
loop_
_entity.id
_entity.type
_entity.pdbx_description
1 polymer ?
#
loop_
_entity_poly.entity_id
_entity_poly.type
_entity_poly.pdbx_seq_one_letter_code
_entity_poly.pdbx_strand_id
1 'polypeptide(L)'
;KVVLSTLYDNIESQIRSLETLGVTSDKFAAMLYPLVESCLPEDVLRAWQRNSSFEVDADLKIRLDSLMEFLRKEVDNEERIALAVSGFDSKEMDHGCQNC
;
A
#
# COMPACT_ATOMS: atom_id res chain seq x y z
N LYS A 1 11.16 -3.93 -9.02
CA LYS A 1 9.94 -4.09 -8.20
C LYS A 1 9.72 -2.76 -7.50
N VAL A 2 8.64 -2.05 -7.80
CA VAL A 2 8.30 -0.83 -7.04
C VAL A 2 7.96 -1.30 -5.62
N VAL A 3 8.66 -0.76 -4.63
CA VAL A 3 8.36 -1.09 -3.23
C VAL A 3 7.12 -0.29 -2.85
N LEU A 4 6.04 -0.98 -2.47
CA LEU A 4 4.76 -0.34 -2.16
C LEU A 4 4.89 0.70 -1.04
N SER A 5 5.82 0.50 -0.10
CA SER A 5 6.12 1.46 0.96
C SER A 5 6.59 2.80 0.39
N THR A 6 7.55 2.81 -0.53
CA THR A 6 8.04 4.04 -1.15
C THR A 6 6.94 4.77 -1.93
N LEU A 7 6.03 4.02 -2.56
CA LEU A 7 4.89 4.62 -3.25
C LEU A 7 3.93 5.29 -2.25
N TYR A 8 3.57 4.57 -1.20
CA TYR A 8 2.73 5.08 -0.12
C TYR A 8 3.33 6.34 0.52
N ASP A 9 4.61 6.31 0.89
CA ASP A 9 5.31 7.44 1.52
C ASP A 9 5.29 8.68 0.62
N ASN A 10 5.50 8.51 -0.69
CA ASN A 10 5.44 9.62 -1.65
C ASN A 10 4.04 10.21 -1.78
N ILE A 11 3.00 9.37 -1.79
CA ILE A 11 1.61 9.84 -1.85
C ILE A 11 1.26 10.58 -0.55
N GLU A 12 1.57 9.98 0.61
CA GLU A 12 1.29 10.58 1.91
C GLU A 12 2.01 11.92 2.08
N SER A 13 3.29 11.99 1.70
CA SER A 13 4.08 13.23 1.75
C SER A 13 3.48 14.32 0.86
N GLN A 14 2.99 13.97 -0.34
CA GLN A 14 2.35 14.94 -1.23
C GLN A 14 1.03 15.45 -0.64
N ILE A 15 0.19 14.57 -0.09
CA ILE A 15 -1.06 14.96 0.57
C ILE A 15 -0.77 15.91 1.75
N ARG A 16 0.16 15.55 2.64
CA ARG A 16 0.56 16.40 3.79
C ARG A 16 1.11 17.77 3.35
N SER A 17 1.86 17.79 2.25
CA SER A 17 2.39 19.05 1.69
C SER A 17 1.27 19.95 1.18
N LEU A 18 0.26 19.37 0.54
CA LEU A 18 -0.92 20.11 0.07
C LEU A 18 -1.77 20.62 1.25
N GLU A 19 -1.97 19.82 2.29
CA GLU A 19 -2.67 20.26 3.51
C GLU A 19 -1.96 21.44 4.19
N THR A 20 -0.63 21.42 4.22
CA THR A 20 0.20 22.52 4.76
C THR A 20 0.00 23.82 3.98
N LEU A 21 -0.29 23.74 2.69
CA LEU A 21 -0.60 24.89 1.84
C LEU A 21 -2.03 25.44 2.06
N GLY A 22 -2.76 24.94 3.06
CA GLY A 22 -4.12 25.36 3.39
C GLY A 22 -5.18 24.78 2.45
N VAL A 23 -4.82 23.75 1.68
CA VAL A 23 -5.71 23.10 0.73
C VAL A 23 -6.46 21.98 1.45
N THR A 24 -7.77 22.13 1.58
CA THR A 24 -8.64 21.13 2.19
C THR A 24 -8.74 19.89 1.31
N SER A 25 -8.56 18.71 1.91
CA SER A 25 -8.57 17.40 1.24
C SER A 25 -9.82 17.16 0.37
N ASP A 26 -10.97 17.73 0.74
CA ASP A 26 -12.22 17.67 -0.04
C ASP A 26 -12.10 18.23 -1.48
N LYS A 27 -11.45 19.39 -1.65
CA LYS A 27 -11.33 20.08 -2.95
C LYS A 27 -10.39 19.37 -3.91
N PHE A 28 -9.38 18.71 -3.37
CA PHE A 28 -8.39 18.00 -4.16
C PHE A 28 -8.62 16.50 -4.19
N ALA A 29 -9.52 15.92 -3.39
CA ALA A 29 -9.84 14.50 -3.45
C ALA A 29 -10.24 14.08 -4.87
N ALA A 30 -11.00 14.92 -5.57
CA ALA A 30 -11.38 14.69 -6.97
C ALA A 30 -10.20 14.68 -7.97
N MET A 31 -9.11 15.37 -7.66
CA MET A 31 -7.89 15.41 -8.49
C MET A 31 -6.86 14.37 -8.03
N LEU A 32 -6.69 14.20 -6.72
CA LEU A 32 -5.75 13.29 -6.09
C LEU A 32 -6.18 11.84 -6.27
N TYR A 33 -7.48 11.53 -6.18
CA TYR A 33 -7.97 10.18 -6.35
C TYR A 33 -7.50 9.53 -7.67
N PRO A 34 -7.75 10.11 -8.87
CA PRO A 34 -7.28 9.52 -10.12
C PRO A 34 -5.74 9.53 -10.25
N LEU A 35 -5.04 10.49 -9.65
CA LEU A 35 -3.57 10.52 -9.62
C LEU A 35 -3.02 9.34 -8.81
N VAL A 36 -3.53 9.14 -7.59
CA VAL A 36 -3.12 8.05 -6.70
C VAL A 36 -3.45 6.72 -7.36
N GLU A 37 -4.66 6.57 -7.91
CA GLU A 37 -5.08 5.36 -8.62
C GLU A 37 -4.15 5.04 -9.81
N SER A 38 -3.75 6.05 -10.59
CA SER A 38 -2.84 5.90 -11.73
C SER A 38 -1.41 5.56 -11.32
N CYS A 39 -0.97 5.90 -10.12
CA CYS A 39 0.37 5.56 -9.64
C CYS A 39 0.46 4.10 -9.17
N LEU A 40 -0.67 3.42 -8.92
CA LEU A 40 -0.68 2.07 -8.40
C LEU A 40 -0.20 1.04 -9.43
N PRO A 41 0.55 0.00 -9.01
CA PRO A 41 0.77 -1.17 -9.83
C PRO A 41 -0.54 -1.89 -10.14
N GLU A 42 -0.62 -2.56 -11.30
CA GLU A 42 -1.82 -3.27 -11.75
C GLU A 42 -2.37 -4.25 -10.71
N ASP A 43 -1.49 -5.03 -10.06
CA ASP A 43 -1.89 -6.01 -9.05
C ASP A 43 -2.59 -5.37 -7.84
N VAL A 44 -2.06 -4.25 -7.36
CA VAL A 44 -2.59 -3.49 -6.22
C VAL A 44 -3.88 -2.80 -6.61
N LEU A 45 -3.94 -2.19 -7.80
CA LEU A 45 -5.14 -1.57 -8.33
C LEU A 45 -6.28 -2.60 -8.46
N ARG A 46 -5.96 -3.81 -8.94
CA ARG A 46 -6.93 -4.89 -9.09
C ARG A 46 -7.42 -5.39 -7.72
N ALA A 47 -6.54 -5.45 -6.72
CA ALA A 47 -6.92 -5.78 -5.35
C ALA A 47 -7.81 -4.69 -4.73
N TRP A 48 -7.46 -3.43 -4.93
CA TRP A 48 -8.28 -2.28 -4.55
C TRP A 48 -9.67 -2.39 -5.18
N GLN A 49 -9.78 -2.51 -6.51
CA GLN A 49 -11.08 -2.59 -7.22
C GLN A 49 -11.96 -3.77 -6.75
N ARG A 50 -11.37 -4.91 -6.35
CA ARG A 50 -12.12 -6.04 -5.77
C ARG A 50 -12.64 -5.75 -4.36
N ASN A 51 -11.86 -5.03 -3.55
CA ASN A 51 -12.19 -4.70 -2.16
C ASN A 51 -13.08 -3.44 -2.06
N SER A 52 -12.96 -2.58 -3.06
CA SER A 52 -13.67 -1.33 -3.28
C SER A 52 -15.08 -1.60 -3.81
N SER A 53 -15.94 -2.15 -2.96
CA SER A 53 -17.39 -2.18 -3.22
C SER A 53 -18.00 -0.81 -2.88
N PHE A 54 -17.50 0.28 -3.47
CA PHE A 54 -18.05 1.61 -3.20
C PHE A 54 -19.26 1.88 -4.08
N GLU A 55 -20.33 2.38 -3.45
CA GLU A 55 -21.42 3.01 -4.16
C GLU A 55 -20.91 4.27 -4.87
N VAL A 56 -21.37 4.48 -6.09
CA VAL A 56 -20.91 5.56 -7.00
C VAL A 56 -21.07 6.96 -6.38
N ASP A 57 -21.96 7.09 -5.39
CA ASP A 57 -22.30 8.32 -4.67
C ASP A 57 -21.44 8.59 -3.42
N ALA A 58 -20.50 7.71 -3.09
CA ALA A 58 -19.61 7.92 -1.95
C ALA A 58 -18.67 9.11 -2.20
N ASP A 59 -18.61 10.00 -1.21
CA ASP A 59 -17.74 11.16 -1.17
C ASP A 59 -16.29 10.78 -1.55
N LEU A 60 -15.70 11.55 -2.48
CA LEU A 60 -14.38 11.26 -3.03
C LEU A 60 -13.28 11.31 -1.97
N LYS A 61 -13.47 12.12 -0.92
CA LYS A 61 -12.56 12.14 0.22
C LYS A 61 -12.63 10.83 0.98
N ILE A 62 -13.83 10.27 1.20
CA ILE A 62 -13.99 8.96 1.86
C ILE A 62 -13.32 7.87 1.03
N ARG A 63 -13.46 7.91 -0.30
CA ARG A 63 -12.77 6.99 -1.21
C ARG A 63 -11.25 7.13 -1.15
N LEU A 64 -10.73 8.36 -1.16
CA LEU A 64 -9.29 8.61 -1.03
C LEU A 64 -8.74 8.14 0.31
N ASP A 65 -9.42 8.44 1.42
CA ASP A 65 -9.04 8.00 2.77
C ASP A 65 -9.03 6.47 2.85
N SER A 66 -10.05 5.81 2.29
CA SER A 66 -10.13 4.34 2.23
C SER A 66 -9.01 3.74 1.38
N LEU A 67 -8.65 4.40 0.27
CA LEU A 67 -7.55 3.97 -0.59
C LEU A 67 -6.20 4.07 0.13
N MET A 68 -5.97 5.16 0.86
CA MET A 68 -4.77 5.33 1.68
C MET A 68 -4.68 4.27 2.78
N GLU A 69 -5.81 3.94 3.43
CA GLU A 69 -5.84 2.86 4.42
C GLU A 69 -5.54 1.50 3.79
N PHE A 70 -6.11 1.22 2.62
CA PHE A 70 -5.84 -0.01 1.88
C PHE A 70 -4.36 -0.15 1.51
N LEU A 71 -3.74 0.91 0.98
CA LEU A 71 -2.31 0.88 0.63
C LEU A 71 -1.44 0.62 1.85
N ARG A 72 -1.76 1.23 2.99
CA ARG A 72 -1.04 0.98 4.25
C ARG A 72 -1.12 -0.51 4.65
N LYS A 73 -2.30 -1.12 4.52
CA LYS A 73 -2.50 -2.55 4.79
C LYS A 73 -1.74 -3.43 3.81
N GLU A 74 -1.70 -3.07 2.52
CA GLU A 74 -0.96 -3.83 1.50
C GLU A 74 0.55 -3.79 1.76
N VAL A 75 1.09 -2.64 2.20
CA VAL A 75 2.49 -2.51 2.62
C VAL A 75 2.81 -3.41 3.82
N ASP A 76 1.99 -3.37 4.87
CA ASP A 76 2.14 -4.25 6.03
C ASP A 76 2.05 -5.73 5.64
N ASN A 77 1.12 -6.07 4.75
CA ASN A 77 0.93 -7.43 4.26
C ASN A 77 2.13 -7.92 3.44
N GLU A 78 2.69 -7.10 2.54
CA GLU A 78 3.92 -7.44 1.82
C GLU A 78 5.10 -7.63 2.79
N GLU A 79 5.24 -6.79 3.81
CA GLU A 79 6.29 -6.95 4.84
C GLU A 79 6.11 -8.25 5.63
N ARG A 80 4.88 -8.58 6.03
CA ARG A 80 4.55 -9.82 6.74
C ARG A 80 4.78 -11.06 5.88
N ILE A 81 4.44 -11.00 4.59
CA ILE A 81 4.73 -12.08 3.64
C ILE A 81 6.24 -12.22 3.49
N ALA A 82 6.99 -11.12 3.35
CA ALA A 82 8.45 -11.16 3.26
C ALA A 82 9.08 -11.78 4.53
N LEU A 83 8.56 -11.46 5.71
CA LEU A 83 8.96 -12.09 6.98
C LEU A 83 8.62 -13.58 7.03
N ALA A 84 7.42 -13.97 6.60
CA ALA A 84 7.01 -15.37 6.56
C ALA A 84 7.90 -16.17 5.59
N VAL A 85 8.15 -15.65 4.39
CA VAL A 85 9.00 -16.28 3.36
C VAL A 85 10.46 -16.37 3.82
N SER A 86 11.01 -15.30 4.42
CA SER A 86 12.38 -15.32 4.95
C SER A 86 12.54 -16.18 6.20
N GLY A 87 11.47 -16.40 6.97
CA GLY A 87 11.46 -17.34 8.11
C GLY A 87 11.69 -18.79 7.70
N PHE A 88 11.35 -19.17 6.46
CA PHE A 88 11.62 -20.51 5.92
C PHE A 88 13.05 -20.69 5.39
N ASP A 89 13.86 -19.63 5.28
CA ASP A 89 15.28 -19.69 4.86
C ASP A 89 16.24 -19.88 6.06
N SER A 90 15.74 -20.43 7.16
CA SER A 90 16.57 -20.96 8.24
C SER A 90 17.22 -22.26 7.76
N LYS A 91 18.37 -22.11 7.08
CA LYS A 91 19.40 -23.13 6.83
C LYS A 91 19.12 -24.51 7.45
N GLU A 92 18.81 -25.48 6.61
CA GLU A 92 19.33 -26.84 6.80
C GLU A 92 20.86 -26.74 6.76
N MET A 93 21.48 -26.56 7.93
CA MET A 93 22.87 -26.96 8.14
C MET A 93 22.85 -28.40 8.61
N ASP A 94 22.80 -29.29 7.63
CA ASP A 94 23.48 -30.58 7.66
C ASP A 94 24.89 -30.35 8.22
N HIS A 95 25.14 -30.81 9.45
CA HIS A 95 26.47 -31.17 9.92
C HIS A 95 26.33 -32.56 10.51
N GLY A 96 26.78 -33.55 9.72
CA GLY A 96 26.83 -34.95 10.10
C GLY A 96 27.49 -35.15 11.46
N CYS A 97 26.82 -35.90 12.32
CA CYS A 97 27.48 -36.55 13.45
C CYS A 97 28.09 -37.85 12.91
N GLN A 98 29.32 -37.76 12.40
CA GLN A 98 30.19 -38.92 12.24
C GLN A 98 31.18 -38.94 13.41
N ASN A 99 31.18 -40.09 14.09
CA ASN A 99 32.02 -40.52 15.21
C ASN A 99 31.60 -40.12 16.63
N CYS A 100 30.83 -41.00 17.27
CA CYS A 100 31.30 -41.88 18.34
C CYS A 100 30.50 -43.19 18.31
#